data_AF-A0A7J2JY83-F1
#
_entry.id   AF-A0A7J2JY83-F1
#
_cell.length_a   1.000
_cell.length_b   1.000
_cell.length_c   1.000
_cell.angle_alpha   90.00
_cell.angle_beta   90.00
_cell.angle_gamma   90.00
#
_symmetry.space_group_name_H-M   'P 1'
#
loop_
_entity.id
_entity.type
_entity.pdbx_description
1 polymer ?
#
loop_
_entity_poly.entity_id
_entity_poly.type
_entity_poly.pdbx_seq_one_letter_code
_entity_poly.pdbx_strand_id
1 'polypeptide(L)'
;MSTFRKIKRALRDFVFGATTYEMAKTFADMIMYNTYAIMTSALGDMLGYPTSCFYKLRLLPLVLTRINTWKKFMLRERDITERAR
;
A
#
# COMPACT_ATOMS: atom_id res chain seq x y z
N MET A 1 -7.91 41.06 20.61
CA MET A 1 -7.27 40.70 19.32
C MET A 1 -6.22 39.56 19.42
N SER A 2 -6.30 38.65 20.40
CA SER A 2 -5.31 37.56 20.60
C SER A 2 -5.88 36.16 20.31
N THR A 3 -7.20 35.98 20.40
CA THR A 3 -7.90 34.71 20.19
C THR A 3 -7.85 34.26 18.73
N PHE A 4 -8.02 35.19 17.78
CA PHE A 4 -8.02 34.89 16.34
C PHE A 4 -6.67 34.35 15.85
N ARG A 5 -5.56 34.81 16.45
CA ARG A 5 -4.20 34.34 16.13
C ARG A 5 -3.94 32.93 16.66
N LYS A 6 -4.51 32.56 17.82
CA LYS A 6 -4.44 31.20 18.37
C LYS A 6 -5.27 30.21 17.55
N ILE A 7 -6.48 30.58 17.16
CA ILE A 7 -7.35 29.74 16.31
C ILE A 7 -6.70 29.50 14.95
N LYS A 8 -6.15 30.53 14.29
CA LYS A 8 -5.43 30.37 13.02
C LYS A 8 -4.22 29.43 13.13
N ARG A 9 -3.51 29.43 14.27
CA ARG A 9 -2.35 28.56 14.50
C ARG A 9 -2.79 27.11 14.72
N ALA A 10 -3.80 26.87 15.55
CA ALA A 10 -4.35 25.53 15.77
C ALA A 10 -4.92 24.90 14.49
N LEU A 11 -5.60 25.69 13.66
CA LEU A 11 -6.15 25.23 12.38
C LEU A 11 -5.04 24.90 11.38
N ARG A 12 -3.96 25.70 11.36
CA ARG A 12 -2.75 25.39 10.61
C ARG A 12 -2.14 24.08 11.09
N ASP A 13 -1.86 23.93 12.39
CA ASP A 13 -1.23 22.74 12.95
C ASP A 13 -2.09 21.48 12.73
N PHE A 14 -3.42 21.61 12.77
CA PHE A 14 -4.34 20.54 12.41
C PHE A 14 -4.26 20.15 10.93
N VAL A 15 -4.23 21.12 10.02
CA VAL A 15 -4.04 20.86 8.57
C VAL A 15 -2.66 20.24 8.32
N PHE A 16 -1.60 20.73 8.97
CA PHE A 16 -0.27 20.14 8.85
C PHE A 16 -0.24 18.70 9.40
N GLY A 17 -0.91 18.43 10.53
CA GLY A 17 -1.06 17.08 11.09
C GLY A 17 -1.87 16.15 10.18
N ALA A 18 -2.97 16.64 9.62
CA ALA A 18 -3.81 15.90 8.68
C ALA A 18 -3.04 15.55 7.40
N THR A 19 -2.36 16.52 6.79
CA THR A 19 -1.52 16.29 5.61
C THR A 19 -0.38 15.32 5.90
N THR A 20 0.25 15.43 7.07
CA THR A 20 1.35 14.52 7.45
C THR A 20 0.84 13.10 7.65
N TYR A 21 -0.34 12.94 8.25
CA TYR A 21 -0.99 11.64 8.42
C TYR A 21 -1.40 11.01 7.08
N GLU A 22 -2.00 11.80 6.18
CA GLU A 22 -2.35 11.33 4.84
C GLU A 22 -1.12 10.93 4.03
N MET A 23 -0.04 11.72 4.10
CA MET A 23 1.24 11.36 3.49
C MET A 23 1.78 10.03 4.03
N ALA A 24 1.82 9.87 5.35
CA ALA A 24 2.31 8.64 5.98
C ALA A 24 1.48 7.41 5.56
N LYS A 25 0.16 7.54 5.51
CA LYS A 25 -0.74 6.49 5.01
C LYS A 25 -0.47 6.17 3.54
N THR A 26 -0.33 7.19 2.70
CA THR A 26 -0.04 7.02 1.26
C THR A 26 1.28 6.29 1.03
N PHE A 27 2.33 6.60 1.81
CA PHE A 27 3.60 5.88 1.74
C PHE A 27 3.46 4.42 2.15
N ALA A 28 2.71 4.13 3.22
CA ALA A 28 2.44 2.75 3.64
C ALA A 28 1.71 1.96 2.54
N ASP A 29 0.71 2.58 1.90
CA ASP A 29 -0.02 1.98 0.77
C ASP A 29 0.91 1.75 -0.43
N MET A 30 1.77 2.72 -0.79
CA MET A 30 2.78 2.54 -1.85
C MET A 30 3.74 1.38 -1.58
N ILE A 31 4.22 1.24 -0.34
CA ILE A 31 5.10 0.13 0.05
C ILE A 31 4.36 -1.21 -0.11
N MET A 32 3.10 -1.27 0.33
CA MET A 32 2.28 -2.47 0.17
C MET A 32 2.08 -2.82 -1.31
N TYR A 33 1.69 -1.86 -2.15
CA TYR A 33 1.48 -2.07 -3.58
C TYR A 33 2.76 -2.52 -4.29
N ASN A 34 3.90 -1.87 -4.00
CA ASN A 34 5.19 -2.27 -4.57
C ASN A 34 5.59 -3.69 -4.14
N THR A 35 5.38 -4.03 -2.87
CA THR A 35 5.66 -5.38 -2.36
C THR A 35 4.82 -6.41 -3.10
N TYR A 36 3.52 -6.15 -3.26
CA TYR A 36 2.62 -7.04 -3.98
C TYR A 36 2.92 -7.15 -5.48
N ALA A 37 3.37 -6.06 -6.11
CA ALA A 37 3.81 -6.08 -7.50
C ALA A 37 5.05 -6.99 -7.67
N ILE A 38 6.05 -6.87 -6.78
CA ILE A 38 7.24 -7.72 -6.78
C ILE A 38 6.86 -9.19 -6.54
N MET A 39 5.98 -9.46 -5.57
CA MET A 39 5.46 -10.80 -5.32
C MET A 39 4.78 -11.39 -6.55
N THR A 40 3.99 -10.59 -7.29
CA THR A 40 3.33 -11.02 -8.52
C THR A 40 4.31 -11.30 -9.65
N SER A 41 5.36 -10.48 -9.79
CA SER A 41 6.40 -10.71 -10.80
C SER A 41 7.21 -11.98 -10.53
N ALA A 42 7.40 -12.36 -9.26
CA ALA A 42 8.14 -13.57 -8.89
C ALA A 42 7.25 -14.82 -8.86
N LEU A 43 6.07 -14.72 -8.23
CA LEU A 43 5.11 -15.80 -7.95
C LEU A 43 3.86 -15.73 -8.84
N GLY A 44 3.96 -15.12 -10.02
CA GLY A 44 2.85 -15.05 -10.97
C GLY A 44 2.36 -16.43 -11.41
N ASP A 45 3.17 -17.48 -11.24
CA ASP A 45 2.79 -18.88 -11.47
C ASP A 45 1.62 -19.32 -10.59
N MET A 46 1.50 -18.80 -9.37
CA MET A 46 0.34 -19.06 -8.50
C MET A 46 -0.97 -18.45 -9.03
N LEU A 47 -0.87 -17.45 -9.91
CA LEU A 47 -2.01 -16.82 -10.58
C LEU A 47 -2.21 -17.37 -12.00
N GLY A 48 -1.41 -18.36 -12.42
CA GLY A 48 -1.46 -18.94 -13.77
C GLY A 48 -0.63 -18.21 -14.82
N TYR A 49 0.16 -17.20 -14.45
CA TYR A 49 1.09 -16.54 -15.37
C TYR A 49 2.48 -17.20 -15.28
N PRO A 50 3.06 -17.69 -16.39
CA PRO A 50 4.37 -18.32 -16.33
C PRO A 50 5.47 -17.29 -16.05
N THR A 51 5.96 -17.24 -14.80
CA THR A 51 7.12 -16.42 -14.42
C THR A 51 8.41 -17.26 -14.42
N SER A 52 9.40 -16.85 -15.20
CA SER A 52 10.74 -17.49 -15.23
C SER A 52 11.65 -16.90 -14.15
N CYS A 53 11.33 -17.13 -12.87
CA CYS A 53 12.19 -16.65 -11.79
C CYS A 53 13.08 -17.79 -11.27
N PHE A 54 14.38 -17.74 -11.58
CA PHE A 54 15.36 -18.76 -11.18
C PHE A 54 15.60 -18.83 -9.66
N TYR A 55 15.19 -17.82 -8.90
CA TYR A 55 15.40 -17.72 -7.45
C TYR A 55 14.11 -17.82 -6.62
N LYS A 56 12.99 -18.30 -7.18
CA LYS A 56 11.69 -18.37 -6.47
C LYS A 56 11.78 -19.05 -5.10
N LEU A 57 12.40 -20.22 -5.03
CA LEU A 57 12.49 -21.01 -3.80
C LEU A 57 13.29 -20.30 -2.71
N ARG A 58 14.30 -19.50 -3.09
CA ARG A 58 15.09 -18.70 -2.15
C ARG A 58 14.32 -17.47 -1.66
N LEU A 59 13.46 -16.90 -2.51
CA LEU A 59 12.60 -15.77 -2.15
C LEU A 59 11.37 -16.22 -1.34
N LEU A 60 10.95 -17.48 -1.49
CA LEU A 60 9.75 -18.04 -0.88
C LEU A 60 9.62 -17.75 0.63
N PRO A 61 10.63 -17.98 1.49
CA PRO A 61 10.48 -17.73 2.94
C PRO A 61 10.21 -16.27 3.29
N LEU A 62 10.74 -15.31 2.52
CA LEU A 62 10.47 -13.88 2.73
C LEU A 62 9.01 -13.55 2.40
N VAL A 63 8.52 -14.14 1.32
CA VAL A 63 7.20 -13.87 0.76
C VAL A 63 6.10 -14.68 1.47
N LEU A 64 6.46 -15.81 2.09
CA LEU A 64 5.58 -16.75 2.77
C LEU A 64 4.71 -16.09 3.84
N THR A 65 5.27 -15.15 4.60
CA THR A 65 4.56 -14.44 5.67
C THR A 65 3.40 -13.59 5.16
N ARG A 66 3.47 -13.11 3.91
CA ARG A 66 2.50 -12.18 3.30
C ARG A 66 1.69 -12.82 2.17
N ILE A 67 1.93 -14.10 1.86
CA ILE A 67 1.34 -14.78 0.70
C ILE A 67 -0.19 -14.83 0.75
N ASN A 68 -0.77 -15.08 1.93
CA ASN A 68 -2.23 -15.14 2.09
C ASN A 68 -2.87 -13.77 1.91
N THR A 69 -2.27 -12.71 2.45
CA THR A 69 -2.79 -11.35 2.32
C THR A 69 -2.68 -10.87 0.87
N TRP A 70 -1.57 -11.16 0.20
CA TRP A 70 -1.39 -10.89 -1.23
C TRP A 70 -2.40 -11.66 -2.08
N LYS A 71 -2.61 -12.95 -1.82
CA LYS A 71 -3.58 -13.77 -2.56
C LYS A 71 -5.00 -13.20 -2.41
N LYS A 72 -5.39 -12.83 -1.19
CA LYS A 72 -6.68 -12.15 -0.94
C LYS A 72 -6.77 -10.81 -1.67
N PHE A 73 -5.69 -10.03 -1.68
CA PHE A 73 -5.65 -8.75 -2.39
C PHE A 73 -5.77 -8.92 -3.91
N MET A 74 -5.13 -9.95 -4.49
CA MET A 74 -5.18 -10.22 -5.93
C MET A 74 -6.53 -10.78 -6.39
N LEU A 75 -7.18 -11.58 -5.56
CA LEU A 75 -8.49 -12.16 -5.84
C LEU A 75 -9.66 -11.24 -5.44
N ARG A 76 -9.39 -10.17 -4.69
CA ARG A 76 -10.42 -9.20 -4.32
C ARG A 76 -10.88 -8.47 -5.58
N GLU A 77 -12.19 -8.51 -5.83
CA GLU A 77 -12.81 -7.69 -6.86
C GLU A 77 -12.51 -6.22 -6.59
N ARG A 78 -11.93 -5.54 -7.59
CA ARG A 78 -11.74 -4.10 -7.53
C ARG A 78 -13.03 -3.44 -7.94
N ASP A 79 -13.83 -3.08 -6.94
CA ASP A 79 -15.04 -2.30 -7.15
C ASP A 79 -14.72 -1.00 -7.90
N ILE A 80 -15.62 -0.60 -8.80
CA ILE A 80 -15.53 0.62 -9.61
C ILE A 80 -15.27 1.89 -8.79
N THR A 81 -15.64 1.89 -7.51
CA THR A 81 -15.37 2.98 -6.56
C THR A 81 -13.88 3.14 -6.25
N GLU A 82 -13.09 2.07 -6.29
CA GLU A 82 -11.61 2.16 -6.19
C GLU A 82 -10.97 2.65 -7.49
N ARG A 83 -11.61 2.47 -8.65
CA ARG A 83 -11.12 3.01 -9.94
C ARG A 83 -11.32 4.53 -10.08
N ALA A 84 -12.24 5.11 -9.31
CA ALA A 84 -12.58 6.53 -9.37
C ALA A 84 -11.77 7.40 -8.40
N ARG A 85 -10.92 6.81 -7.56
CA ARG A 85 -9.92 7.50 -6.74
C ARG A 85 -8.57 7.50 -7.46
#